data_AF-A0A0S3RCL6-F1
#
_entry.id   AF-A0A0S3RCL6-F1
#
_cell.length_a   1.000
_cell.length_b   1.000
_cell.length_c   1.000
_cell.angle_alpha   90.00
_cell.angle_beta   90.00
_cell.angle_gamma   90.00
#
_symmetry.space_group_name_H-M   'P 1'
#
loop_
_entity.id
_entity.type
_entity.pdbx_description
1 polymer ?
#
loop_
_entity_poly.entity_id
_entity_poly.type
_entity_poly.pdbx_seq_one_letter_code
_entity_poly.pdbx_strand_id
1 'polypeptide(L)'
;MKTHQQPKLKTQLFSCGFFRHCAQTVLSPTAATPPLPHTPPTFQCESSTSSSSSTTSQSFTQWRFSPPTPTPNTTTTTTNNTNNLIKTNTHTSFNVPLPPPPPPPPQIHNLQELFHISELQLTTDPASALQLLERSLVPNPPQHQPPCPPNLMHALTRNLALAKPATKILFALCLSDVNRRVAVETGAVSAVIEAALELDGAPSERALAALELMCTLPDGAHEVRAHALAVPVMVTMMGKTAARAKEYAIGVLAVVYGGSTSDHQTAPPEEVARAVELALQGECSARARRKGAQLLKTLKHLSEAEPLPLDNN
;
A
#
# COMPACT_ATOMS: atom_id res chain seq x y z
N MET A 1 -44.26 25.85 -54.59
CA MET A 1 -43.20 26.67 -53.96
C MET A 1 -42.89 26.05 -52.60
N LYS A 2 -41.74 25.38 -52.48
CA LYS A 2 -41.29 24.68 -51.26
C LYS A 2 -40.32 25.59 -50.50
N THR A 3 -40.58 25.86 -49.23
CA THR A 3 -39.64 26.54 -48.32
C THR A 3 -39.04 25.51 -47.37
N HIS A 4 -37.79 25.13 -47.64
CA HIS A 4 -36.96 24.31 -46.75
C HIS A 4 -36.20 25.23 -45.78
N GLN A 5 -36.44 25.09 -44.48
CA GLN A 5 -35.53 25.54 -43.43
C GLN A 5 -34.70 24.33 -42.98
N GLN A 6 -33.38 24.48 -42.96
CA GLN A 6 -32.45 23.60 -42.24
C GLN A 6 -31.92 24.31 -41.00
N PRO A 7 -31.73 23.60 -39.89
CA PRO A 7 -30.71 23.92 -38.93
C PRO A 7 -29.58 22.88 -38.94
N LYS A 8 -28.35 23.40 -39.01
CA LYS A 8 -27.08 22.66 -38.96
C LYS A 8 -26.84 22.07 -37.57
N LEU A 9 -26.57 20.76 -37.48
CA LEU A 9 -25.94 20.15 -36.30
C LEU A 9 -24.46 20.55 -36.22
N LYS A 10 -24.02 21.06 -35.07
CA LYS A 10 -22.61 21.18 -34.68
C LYS A 10 -22.29 20.04 -33.71
N THR A 11 -21.60 19.03 -34.22
CA THR A 11 -20.99 17.95 -33.44
C THR A 11 -19.78 18.51 -32.69
N GLN A 12 -19.80 18.47 -31.35
CA GLN A 12 -18.64 18.75 -30.51
C GLN A 12 -18.05 17.42 -30.04
N LEU A 13 -16.99 16.98 -30.72
CA LEU A 13 -16.14 15.86 -30.30
C LEU A 13 -15.11 16.39 -29.30
N PHE A 14 -15.23 15.99 -28.03
CA PHE A 14 -14.16 16.19 -27.04
C PHE A 14 -13.19 15.01 -27.12
N SER A 15 -12.08 15.21 -27.82
CA SER A 15 -10.91 14.34 -27.80
C SER A 15 -9.99 14.77 -26.66
N CYS A 16 -9.89 13.98 -25.59
CA CYS A 16 -8.91 14.20 -24.53
C CYS A 16 -7.61 13.47 -24.88
N GLY A 17 -6.66 14.20 -25.47
CA GLY A 17 -5.31 13.72 -25.76
C GLY A 17 -4.40 13.89 -24.54
N PHE A 18 -3.97 12.76 -23.98
CA PHE A 18 -2.89 12.64 -23.00
C PHE A 18 -1.58 12.46 -23.79
N PHE A 19 -0.54 13.30 -23.60
CA PHE A 19 0.87 12.89 -23.45
C PHE A 19 1.79 14.10 -23.17
N ARG A 20 2.72 13.84 -22.23
CA ARG A 20 3.88 14.61 -21.74
C ARG A 20 4.59 15.50 -22.78
N HIS A 21 5.22 16.60 -22.32
CA HIS A 21 6.66 16.92 -22.48
C HIS A 21 7.10 17.99 -21.45
N CYS A 22 8.29 17.81 -20.87
CA CYS A 22 8.95 18.75 -19.96
C CYS A 22 9.69 19.86 -20.75
N ALA A 23 9.60 21.11 -20.31
CA ALA A 23 10.74 22.05 -20.26
C ALA A 23 10.39 23.33 -19.47
N GLN A 24 11.20 23.60 -18.45
CA GLN A 24 11.75 24.91 -18.05
C GLN A 24 10.88 26.16 -18.23
N THR A 25 10.45 26.78 -17.12
CA THR A 25 10.80 28.16 -16.72
C THR A 25 10.00 28.54 -15.46
N VAL A 26 10.73 28.98 -14.44
CA VAL A 26 10.19 29.54 -13.18
C VAL A 26 9.74 30.97 -13.43
N LEU A 27 8.46 31.26 -13.23
CA LEU A 27 7.98 32.62 -12.99
C LEU A 27 6.84 32.58 -11.96
N SER A 28 7.14 33.07 -10.76
CA SER A 28 6.17 33.35 -9.70
C SER A 28 5.30 34.55 -10.07
N PRO A 29 3.98 34.53 -9.82
CA PRO A 29 3.20 35.74 -9.72
C PRO A 29 3.03 36.13 -8.25
N THR A 30 3.63 37.27 -7.90
CA THR A 30 3.37 38.04 -6.68
C THR A 30 1.92 38.55 -6.71
N ALA A 31 1.11 38.19 -5.71
CA ALA A 31 -0.18 38.83 -5.48
C ALA A 31 -0.16 39.56 -4.13
N ALA A 32 -0.52 40.84 -4.17
CA ALA A 32 -0.49 41.78 -3.07
C ALA A 32 -1.66 41.56 -2.09
N THR A 33 -1.37 41.63 -0.79
CA THR A 33 -2.36 41.60 0.31
C THR A 33 -2.52 43.02 0.89
N PRO A 34 -3.74 43.53 1.10
CA PRO A 34 -3.97 44.70 1.95
C PRO A 34 -4.26 44.30 3.42
N PRO A 35 -4.11 45.21 4.40
CA PRO A 35 -3.93 44.85 5.82
C PRO A 35 -5.23 44.79 6.66
N LEU A 36 -5.13 44.05 7.77
CA LEU A 36 -6.08 43.96 8.89
C LEU A 36 -6.22 45.27 9.68
N PRO A 37 -7.32 45.41 10.46
CA PRO A 37 -7.27 46.09 11.75
C PRO A 37 -7.84 45.26 12.95
N HIS A 38 -6.99 45.12 13.97
CA HIS A 38 -7.17 45.32 15.42
C HIS A 38 -8.44 44.85 16.18
N THR A 39 -8.24 43.79 17.01
CA THR A 39 -8.54 43.59 18.47
C THR A 39 -9.94 43.77 19.12
N PRO A 40 -10.24 43.04 20.24
CA PRO A 40 -11.59 42.58 20.63
C PRO A 40 -12.19 43.30 21.87
N PRO A 41 -13.37 42.85 22.34
CA PRO A 41 -13.50 42.57 23.77
C PRO A 41 -14.10 41.20 24.12
N THR A 42 -13.68 40.80 25.31
CA THR A 42 -13.97 39.64 26.18
C THR A 42 -15.43 39.40 26.53
N PHE A 43 -15.84 38.13 26.55
CA PHE A 43 -16.76 37.57 27.55
C PHE A 43 -16.30 36.17 27.96
N GLN A 44 -16.15 35.98 29.27
CA GLN A 44 -15.92 34.69 29.95
C GLN A 44 -17.25 33.98 30.17
N CYS A 45 -17.30 32.66 30.04
CA CYS A 45 -17.94 31.78 31.02
C CYS A 45 -17.50 30.31 30.85
N GLU A 46 -16.76 29.87 31.87
CA GLU A 46 -16.69 28.57 32.55
C GLU A 46 -17.03 27.24 31.82
N SER A 47 -15.97 26.43 31.75
CA SER A 47 -15.88 25.05 32.26
C SER A 47 -16.93 24.02 31.82
N SER A 48 -16.49 23.08 30.99
CA SER A 48 -16.47 21.65 31.36
C SER A 48 -15.51 20.86 30.47
N THR A 49 -14.71 20.06 31.15
CA THR A 49 -13.73 19.06 30.71
C THR A 49 -14.21 18.13 29.60
N SER A 50 -13.38 17.94 28.57
CA SER A 50 -12.85 16.61 28.20
C SER A 50 -11.92 16.68 26.99
N SER A 51 -10.80 16.00 27.13
CA SER A 51 -9.64 15.97 26.25
C SER A 51 -9.93 15.54 24.81
N SER A 52 -9.34 16.24 23.85
CA SER A 52 -9.12 15.73 22.48
C SER A 52 -7.76 16.23 21.98
N SER A 53 -6.80 15.31 21.92
CA SER A 53 -5.47 15.55 21.37
C SER A 53 -5.51 15.51 19.85
N SER A 54 -5.06 16.59 19.21
CA SER A 54 -4.70 16.61 17.79
C SER A 54 -3.18 16.70 17.63
N THR A 55 -2.65 15.67 16.96
CA THR A 55 -1.59 15.62 15.94
C THR A 55 -0.49 16.71 15.83
N THR A 56 0.72 16.20 15.54
CA THR A 56 1.93 16.81 14.92
C THR A 56 2.82 17.66 15.82
N SER A 57 4.15 17.65 15.78
CA SER A 57 5.18 16.87 15.10
C SER A 57 6.54 17.25 15.71
N GLN A 58 7.54 16.39 15.49
CA GLN A 58 8.99 16.63 15.58
C GLN A 58 9.61 16.71 16.99
N SER A 59 10.46 15.73 17.31
CA SER A 59 11.91 15.99 17.41
C SER A 59 12.69 14.71 17.72
N PHE A 60 13.91 14.74 17.21
CA PHE A 60 14.95 13.74 17.14
C PHE A 60 15.56 13.46 18.52
N THR A 61 15.36 12.27 19.11
CA THR A 61 16.10 11.87 20.32
C THR A 61 17.35 11.08 19.97
N GLN A 62 18.49 11.79 19.98
CA GLN A 62 19.78 11.20 20.34
C GLN A 62 19.67 10.64 21.76
N TRP A 63 19.83 9.33 21.91
CA TRP A 63 20.08 8.75 23.23
C TRP A 63 21.57 8.87 23.52
N ARG A 64 21.96 9.91 24.28
CA ARG A 64 23.24 9.89 24.99
C ARG A 64 23.02 9.24 26.35
N PHE A 65 23.66 8.09 26.57
CA PHE A 65 23.82 7.52 27.90
C PHE A 65 25.03 8.18 28.57
N SER A 66 24.78 8.93 29.66
CA SER A 66 25.84 9.38 30.56
C SER A 66 26.20 8.24 31.52
N PRO A 67 27.48 7.84 31.64
CA PRO A 67 27.89 6.89 32.68
C PRO A 67 27.90 7.58 34.06
N PRO A 68 27.57 6.88 35.15
CA PRO A 68 27.57 7.47 36.49
C PRO A 68 29.00 7.66 37.01
N THR A 69 29.32 8.90 37.42
CA THR A 69 30.49 9.25 38.24
C THR A 69 30.31 8.79 39.70
N PRO A 70 31.40 8.41 40.40
CA PRO A 70 31.34 7.96 41.79
C PRO A 70 31.51 9.13 42.76
N THR A 71 30.73 9.17 43.84
CA THR A 71 31.01 10.03 45.00
C THR A 71 30.68 9.32 46.32
N PRO A 72 31.35 9.70 47.42
CA PRO A 72 31.77 8.79 48.47
C PRO A 72 30.85 8.77 49.71
N ASN A 73 30.96 7.66 50.46
CA ASN A 73 30.75 7.45 51.89
C ASN A 73 29.87 8.44 52.66
N THR A 74 28.83 7.93 53.34
CA THR A 74 28.66 8.09 54.80
C THR A 74 27.73 7.02 55.38
N THR A 75 28.21 6.47 56.49
CA THR A 75 27.69 5.53 57.48
C THR A 75 26.26 5.80 57.95
N THR A 76 25.50 4.76 58.35
CA THR A 76 24.90 4.54 59.70
C THR A 76 23.91 3.35 59.69
N THR A 77 24.39 2.22 60.22
CA THR A 77 23.79 1.30 61.22
C THR A 77 22.41 0.62 61.03
N THR A 78 22.40 -0.68 61.40
CA THR A 78 21.30 -1.53 61.96
C THR A 78 20.75 -2.56 60.94
N THR A 79 20.71 -3.89 61.09
CA THR A 79 21.07 -4.90 62.11
C THR A 79 20.84 -6.29 61.49
N ASN A 80 21.69 -7.27 61.86
CA ASN A 80 21.54 -8.75 61.80
C ASN A 80 21.19 -9.46 60.47
N ASN A 81 22.11 -10.26 59.94
CA ASN A 81 22.14 -11.69 60.27
C ASN A 81 23.38 -12.41 59.71
N THR A 82 23.89 -13.30 60.55
CA THR A 82 25.10 -14.11 60.41
C THR A 82 24.87 -15.29 59.47
N ASN A 83 25.81 -15.56 58.55
CA ASN A 83 26.34 -16.91 58.31
C ASN A 83 27.59 -16.85 57.43
N ASN A 84 28.69 -17.35 58.00
CA ASN A 84 30.01 -17.45 57.42
C ASN A 84 30.05 -18.56 56.36
N LEU A 85 30.51 -18.24 55.14
CA LEU A 85 31.15 -19.22 54.27
C LEU A 85 32.39 -18.60 53.61
N ILE A 86 33.52 -19.03 54.17
CA ILE A 86 34.87 -19.16 53.62
C ILE A 86 35.15 -18.45 52.29
N LYS A 87 35.99 -17.40 52.38
CA LYS A 87 36.74 -16.79 51.29
C LYS A 87 37.69 -17.81 50.66
N THR A 88 37.55 -18.04 49.35
CA THR A 88 38.67 -18.35 48.47
C THR A 88 38.71 -17.31 47.36
N ASN A 89 39.76 -16.51 47.41
CA ASN A 89 40.08 -15.41 46.50
C ASN A 89 40.78 -16.00 45.27
N THR A 90 40.16 -15.96 44.09
CA THR A 90 40.85 -16.02 42.78
C THR A 90 39.98 -15.34 41.73
N HIS A 91 40.00 -14.00 41.73
CA HIS A 91 39.41 -13.19 40.66
C HIS A 91 40.50 -12.89 39.62
N THR A 92 40.81 -13.86 38.76
CA THR A 92 41.51 -13.61 37.49
C THR A 92 40.47 -13.16 36.48
N SER A 93 40.25 -11.85 36.40
CA SER A 93 39.42 -11.22 35.37
C SER A 93 40.14 -11.34 34.02
N PHE A 94 39.80 -12.36 33.22
CA PHE A 94 40.14 -12.39 31.82
C PHE A 94 39.26 -11.38 31.09
N ASN A 95 39.82 -10.20 30.83
CA ASN A 95 39.20 -9.18 29.99
C ASN A 95 39.27 -9.68 28.53
N VAL A 96 38.33 -10.53 28.12
CA VAL A 96 38.19 -10.98 26.73
C VAL A 96 37.58 -9.81 25.94
N PRO A 97 38.27 -9.27 24.92
CA PRO A 97 37.68 -8.26 24.05
C PRO A 97 36.43 -8.82 23.37
N LEU A 98 35.32 -8.10 23.48
CA LEU A 98 34.09 -8.43 22.77
C LEU A 98 34.41 -8.51 21.27
N PRO A 99 33.98 -9.55 20.53
CA PRO A 99 34.22 -9.63 19.10
C PRO A 99 33.66 -8.38 18.41
N PRO A 100 34.35 -7.87 17.37
CA PRO A 100 33.87 -6.72 16.62
C PRO A 100 32.46 -7.00 16.11
N PRO A 101 31.57 -5.98 16.06
CA PRO A 101 30.26 -6.15 15.47
C PRO A 101 30.42 -6.71 14.05
N PRO A 102 29.54 -7.63 13.62
CA PRO A 102 29.63 -8.18 12.27
C PRO A 102 29.62 -7.03 11.25
N PRO A 103 30.41 -7.15 10.17
CA PRO A 103 30.43 -6.12 9.14
C PRO A 103 29.01 -5.87 8.63
N PRO A 104 28.64 -4.61 8.34
CA PRO A 104 27.36 -4.33 7.75
C PRO A 104 27.22 -5.16 6.47
N PRO A 105 26.05 -5.79 6.23
CA PRO A 105 25.86 -6.60 5.04
C PRO A 105 26.09 -5.75 3.79
N PRO A 106 26.66 -6.33 2.71
CA PRO A 106 26.99 -5.60 1.50
C PRO A 106 25.74 -4.89 0.96
N GLN A 107 25.82 -3.57 0.82
CA GLN A 107 24.76 -2.77 0.22
C GLN A 107 24.95 -2.81 -1.29
N ILE A 108 24.12 -3.58 -1.99
CA ILE A 108 24.14 -3.60 -3.45
C ILE A 108 23.41 -2.34 -3.93
N HIS A 109 24.18 -1.35 -4.40
CA HIS A 109 23.63 -0.09 -4.88
C HIS A 109 23.08 -0.18 -6.32
N ASN A 110 23.50 -1.19 -7.08
CA ASN A 110 23.04 -1.44 -8.43
C ASN A 110 21.85 -2.42 -8.44
N LEU A 111 20.65 -1.94 -8.77
CA LEU A 111 19.44 -2.79 -8.80
C LEU A 111 19.53 -3.94 -9.82
N GLN A 112 20.27 -3.76 -10.92
CA GLN A 112 20.41 -4.83 -11.92
C GLN A 112 21.31 -5.95 -11.41
N GLU A 113 22.37 -5.61 -10.70
CA GLU A 113 23.23 -6.58 -10.00
C GLU A 113 22.45 -7.27 -8.87
N LEU A 114 21.67 -6.51 -8.10
CA LEU A 114 20.79 -7.05 -7.07
C LEU A 114 19.82 -8.10 -7.64
N PHE A 115 19.11 -7.76 -8.71
CA PHE A 115 18.18 -8.68 -9.35
C PHE A 115 18.88 -9.94 -9.87
N HIS A 116 20.06 -9.80 -10.47
CA HIS A 116 20.84 -10.94 -10.93
C HIS A 116 21.26 -11.87 -9.78
N ILE A 117 21.79 -11.32 -8.69
CA ILE A 117 22.18 -12.09 -7.51
C ILE A 117 20.97 -12.77 -6.88
N SER A 118 19.86 -12.06 -6.73
CA SER A 118 18.63 -12.61 -6.18
C SER A 118 18.03 -13.71 -7.05
N GLU A 119 18.05 -13.56 -8.37
CA GLU A 119 17.58 -14.59 -9.31
C GLU A 119 18.38 -15.89 -9.18
N LEU A 120 19.70 -15.80 -9.05
CA LEU A 120 20.56 -16.96 -8.82
C LEU A 120 20.27 -17.63 -7.48
N GLN A 121 20.07 -16.83 -6.42
CA GLN A 121 19.86 -17.35 -5.06
C GLN A 121 18.46 -17.92 -4.82
N LEU A 122 17.44 -17.49 -5.57
CA LEU A 122 16.05 -17.95 -5.36
C LEU A 122 15.86 -19.46 -5.46
N THR A 123 16.72 -20.16 -6.21
CA THR A 123 16.65 -21.62 -6.34
C THR A 123 17.28 -22.35 -5.16
N THR A 124 18.24 -21.72 -4.49
CA THR A 124 19.08 -22.35 -3.46
C THR A 124 18.68 -21.90 -2.05
N ASP A 125 18.43 -20.60 -1.88
CA ASP A 125 18.00 -19.98 -0.63
C ASP A 125 17.02 -18.82 -0.91
N PRO A 126 15.73 -19.14 -1.14
CA PRO A 126 14.70 -18.14 -1.37
C PRO A 126 14.55 -17.14 -0.22
N ALA A 127 14.78 -17.59 1.02
CA ALA A 127 14.61 -16.74 2.20
C ALA A 127 15.66 -15.61 2.22
N SER A 128 16.93 -15.94 2.02
CA SER A 128 18.01 -14.94 1.94
C SER A 128 17.84 -14.03 0.73
N ALA A 129 17.45 -14.58 -0.43
CA ALA A 129 17.21 -13.78 -1.63
C ALA A 129 16.09 -12.74 -1.41
N LEU A 130 14.97 -13.13 -0.80
CA LEU A 130 13.86 -12.22 -0.49
C LEU A 130 14.25 -11.19 0.58
N GLN A 131 15.01 -11.58 1.61
CA GLN A 131 15.52 -10.62 2.60
C GLN A 131 16.46 -9.59 1.98
N LEU A 132 17.34 -10.01 1.07
CA LEU A 132 18.24 -9.13 0.34
C LEU A 132 17.47 -8.12 -0.53
N LEU A 133 16.44 -8.59 -1.25
CA LEU A 133 15.55 -7.72 -2.02
C LEU A 133 14.80 -6.72 -1.13
N GLU A 134 14.22 -7.18 -0.03
CA GLU A 134 13.48 -6.32 0.89
C GLU A 134 14.37 -5.19 1.42
N ARG A 135 15.57 -5.51 1.89
CA ARG A 135 16.51 -4.52 2.46
C ARG A 135 16.97 -3.47 1.46
N SER A 136 17.00 -3.81 0.17
CA SER A 136 17.46 -2.93 -0.90
C SER A 136 16.33 -2.11 -1.53
N LEU A 137 15.11 -2.66 -1.60
CA LEU A 137 13.95 -2.01 -2.24
C LEU A 137 13.04 -1.26 -1.27
N VAL A 138 13.06 -1.58 0.02
CA VAL A 138 12.09 -1.09 1.02
C VAL A 138 12.83 -0.37 2.16
N PRO A 139 12.30 0.74 2.70
CA PRO A 139 10.98 1.34 2.45
C PRO A 139 10.92 2.30 1.24
N ASN A 140 12.07 2.68 0.68
CA ASN A 140 12.17 3.73 -0.33
C ASN A 140 12.69 3.15 -1.65
N PRO A 141 11.83 2.50 -2.46
CA PRO A 141 12.25 1.96 -3.73
C PRO A 141 12.71 3.09 -4.66
N PRO A 142 13.80 2.88 -5.43
CA PRO A 142 14.25 3.86 -6.41
C PRO A 142 13.15 4.19 -7.43
N GLN A 143 13.06 5.46 -7.84
CA GLN A 143 12.06 5.92 -8.82
C GLN A 143 12.30 5.29 -10.21
N HIS A 144 13.55 5.11 -10.59
CA HIS A 144 13.96 4.44 -11.81
C HIS A 144 14.48 3.05 -11.48
N GLN A 145 13.65 2.04 -11.72
CA GLN A 145 14.03 0.64 -11.56
C GLN A 145 14.30 0.04 -12.94
N PRO A 146 15.35 -0.79 -13.10
CA PRO A 146 15.47 -1.65 -14.27
C PRO A 146 14.28 -2.63 -14.31
N PRO A 147 13.98 -3.21 -15.49
CA PRO A 147 13.02 -4.31 -15.58
C PRO A 147 13.42 -5.44 -14.63
N CYS A 148 12.49 -5.88 -13.80
CA CYS A 148 12.63 -7.09 -13.00
C CYS A 148 12.77 -8.29 -13.95
N PRO A 149 13.76 -9.18 -13.77
CA PRO A 149 13.82 -10.42 -14.52
C PRO A 149 12.52 -11.24 -14.34
N PRO A 150 11.93 -11.81 -15.42
CA PRO A 150 10.68 -12.57 -15.31
C PRO A 150 10.75 -13.75 -14.34
N ASN A 151 11.88 -14.47 -14.27
CA ASN A 151 12.01 -15.60 -13.33
C ASN A 151 12.06 -15.13 -11.88
N LEU A 152 12.70 -13.98 -11.62
CA LEU A 152 12.71 -13.33 -10.30
C LEU A 152 11.28 -12.97 -9.88
N MET A 153 10.51 -12.35 -10.78
CA MET A 153 9.10 -12.01 -10.52
C MET A 153 8.24 -13.25 -10.28
N HIS A 154 8.39 -14.29 -11.10
CA HIS A 154 7.65 -15.55 -10.97
C HIS A 154 7.97 -16.31 -9.67
N ALA A 155 9.24 -16.31 -9.26
CA ALA A 155 9.63 -16.90 -7.99
C ALA A 155 9.10 -16.08 -6.81
N LEU A 156 9.09 -14.75 -6.92
CA LEU A 156 8.50 -13.86 -5.93
C LEU A 156 6.99 -14.12 -5.75
N THR A 157 6.24 -14.26 -6.84
CA THR A 157 4.78 -14.48 -6.80
C THR A 157 4.43 -15.80 -6.13
N ARG A 158 5.18 -16.87 -6.40
CA ARG A 158 5.03 -18.18 -5.72
C ARG A 158 5.24 -18.13 -4.20
N ASN A 159 5.93 -17.10 -3.70
CA ASN A 159 6.24 -16.95 -2.29
C ASN A 159 5.33 -15.94 -1.57
N LEU A 160 4.28 -15.41 -2.21
CA LEU A 160 3.45 -14.33 -1.65
C LEU A 160 2.81 -14.67 -0.30
N ALA A 161 2.24 -15.87 -0.16
CA ALA A 161 1.63 -16.32 1.09
C ALA A 161 2.65 -16.91 2.08
N LEU A 162 3.79 -17.39 1.58
CA LEU A 162 4.77 -18.14 2.38
C LEU A 162 5.82 -17.24 3.02
N ALA A 163 6.18 -16.14 2.37
CA ALA A 163 7.29 -15.29 2.79
C ALA A 163 6.82 -13.87 3.13
N LYS A 164 6.98 -13.49 4.40
CA LYS A 164 6.62 -12.15 4.92
C LYS A 164 7.12 -10.98 4.05
N PRO A 165 8.34 -11.01 3.47
CA PRO A 165 8.84 -9.92 2.63
C PRO A 165 8.17 -9.83 1.25
N ALA A 166 7.60 -10.92 0.73
CA ALA A 166 7.20 -11.02 -0.67
C ALA A 166 6.19 -9.94 -1.09
N THR A 167 5.15 -9.70 -0.29
CA THR A 167 4.15 -8.66 -0.58
C THR A 167 4.74 -7.24 -0.56
N LYS A 168 5.77 -6.98 0.27
CA LYS A 168 6.46 -5.69 0.30
C LYS A 168 7.29 -5.49 -0.97
N ILE A 169 8.02 -6.52 -1.37
CA ILE A 169 8.87 -6.51 -2.57
C ILE A 169 8.00 -6.34 -3.81
N LEU A 170 6.93 -7.13 -3.95
CA LEU A 170 6.00 -7.03 -5.08
C LEU A 170 5.42 -5.61 -5.17
N PHE A 171 4.92 -5.08 -4.05
CA PHE A 171 4.40 -3.71 -4.02
C PHE A 171 5.44 -2.67 -4.44
N ALA A 172 6.68 -2.78 -3.93
CA ALA A 172 7.78 -1.87 -4.26
C ALA A 172 8.18 -1.93 -5.75
N LEU A 173 8.20 -3.13 -6.35
CA LEU A 173 8.45 -3.32 -7.77
C LEU A 173 7.31 -2.72 -8.61
N CYS A 174 6.06 -2.98 -8.25
CA CYS A 174 4.88 -2.46 -8.95
C CYS A 174 4.74 -0.93 -8.86
N LEU A 175 5.54 -0.20 -8.09
CA LEU A 175 5.57 1.26 -8.20
C LEU A 175 6.15 1.73 -9.55
N SER A 176 7.04 0.95 -10.16
CA SER A 176 7.57 1.20 -11.51
C SER A 176 6.64 0.66 -12.59
N ASP A 177 6.26 1.49 -13.57
CA ASP A 177 5.40 1.08 -14.69
C ASP A 177 5.99 -0.07 -15.51
N VAL A 178 7.33 -0.16 -15.62
CA VAL A 178 8.02 -1.24 -16.32
C VAL A 178 7.83 -2.57 -15.60
N ASN A 179 7.91 -2.56 -14.28
CA ASN A 179 7.79 -3.78 -13.47
C ASN A 179 6.33 -4.21 -13.29
N ARG A 180 5.36 -3.29 -13.40
CA ARG A 180 3.94 -3.66 -13.50
C ARG A 180 3.69 -4.55 -14.72
N ARG A 181 4.30 -4.23 -15.88
CA ARG A 181 4.15 -5.03 -17.11
C ARG A 181 4.72 -6.43 -16.91
N VAL A 182 5.95 -6.53 -16.40
CA VAL A 182 6.57 -7.83 -16.08
C VAL A 182 5.71 -8.62 -15.10
N ALA A 183 5.15 -7.98 -14.07
CA ALA A 183 4.29 -8.65 -13.10
C ALA A 183 3.04 -9.26 -13.75
N VAL A 184 2.36 -8.51 -14.63
CA VAL A 184 1.20 -9.02 -15.39
C VAL A 184 1.63 -10.16 -16.32
N GLU A 185 2.68 -9.99 -17.12
CA GLU A 185 3.18 -11.02 -18.06
C GLU A 185 3.60 -12.32 -17.38
N THR A 186 3.97 -12.26 -16.09
CA THR A 186 4.36 -13.42 -15.27
C THR A 186 3.22 -13.98 -14.42
N GLY A 187 1.98 -13.51 -14.60
CA GLY A 187 0.79 -14.04 -13.91
C GLY A 187 0.67 -13.60 -12.44
N ALA A 188 1.28 -12.48 -12.05
CA ALA A 188 1.19 -11.98 -10.68
C ALA A 188 -0.24 -11.60 -10.29
N VAL A 189 -1.10 -11.26 -11.25
CA VAL A 189 -2.52 -10.95 -11.01
C VAL A 189 -3.24 -12.17 -10.45
N SER A 190 -3.18 -13.32 -11.15
CA SER A 190 -3.74 -14.59 -10.67
C SER A 190 -3.19 -14.97 -9.29
N ALA A 191 -1.86 -14.92 -9.14
CA ALA A 191 -1.19 -15.28 -7.89
C ALA A 191 -1.63 -14.43 -6.69
N VAL A 192 -1.83 -13.12 -6.88
CA VAL A 192 -2.32 -12.24 -5.81
C VAL A 192 -3.77 -12.54 -5.46
N ILE A 193 -4.64 -12.80 -6.45
CA ILE A 193 -6.06 -13.14 -6.19
C ILE A 193 -6.15 -14.44 -5.41
N GLU A 194 -5.40 -15.47 -5.82
CA GLU A 194 -5.39 -16.78 -5.18
C GLU A 194 -4.83 -16.73 -3.75
N ALA A 195 -3.77 -15.95 -3.51
CA ALA A 195 -3.16 -15.82 -2.18
C ALA A 195 -3.91 -14.85 -1.24
N ALA A 196 -4.77 -13.97 -1.75
CA ALA A 196 -5.32 -12.84 -0.98
C ALA A 196 -6.02 -13.25 0.33
N LEU A 197 -6.72 -14.38 0.32
CA LEU A 197 -7.46 -14.84 1.50
C LEU A 197 -6.56 -15.40 2.61
N GLU A 198 -5.33 -15.80 2.28
CA GLU A 198 -4.32 -16.29 3.22
C GLU A 198 -3.53 -15.13 3.87
N LEU A 199 -3.68 -13.92 3.33
CA LEU A 199 -3.01 -12.72 3.83
C LEU A 199 -3.94 -11.92 4.75
N ASP A 200 -3.37 -11.37 5.83
CA ASP A 200 -4.06 -10.48 6.76
C ASP A 200 -3.20 -9.26 7.13
N GLY A 201 -3.86 -8.16 7.53
CA GLY A 201 -3.20 -6.92 7.94
C GLY A 201 -2.40 -6.24 6.83
N ALA A 202 -1.18 -5.80 7.14
CA ALA A 202 -0.36 -5.05 6.20
C ALA A 202 0.06 -5.84 4.93
N PRO A 203 0.38 -7.16 5.00
CA PRO A 203 0.59 -7.98 3.81
C PRO A 203 -0.58 -7.96 2.82
N SER A 204 -1.83 -8.14 3.28
CA SER A 204 -3.00 -8.14 2.39
C SER A 204 -3.25 -6.76 1.78
N GLU A 205 -3.08 -5.69 2.56
CA GLU A 205 -3.15 -4.32 2.05
C GLU A 205 -2.15 -4.08 0.91
N ARG A 206 -0.89 -4.50 1.07
CA ARG A 206 0.14 -4.34 0.03
C ARG A 206 -0.13 -5.19 -1.21
N ALA A 207 -0.58 -6.43 -1.03
CA ALA A 207 -0.93 -7.30 -2.14
C ALA A 207 -2.07 -6.71 -2.98
N LEU A 208 -3.14 -6.24 -2.33
CA LEU A 208 -4.26 -5.59 -3.02
C LEU A 208 -3.88 -4.25 -3.65
N ALA A 209 -2.99 -3.48 -3.02
CA ALA A 209 -2.45 -2.26 -3.62
C ALA A 209 -1.63 -2.56 -4.88
N ALA A 210 -0.80 -3.62 -4.86
CA ALA A 210 -0.06 -4.08 -6.03
C ALA A 210 -0.99 -4.55 -7.15
N LEU A 211 -2.06 -5.28 -6.81
CA LEU A 211 -3.10 -5.69 -7.76
C LEU A 211 -3.78 -4.49 -8.42
N GLU A 212 -4.21 -3.49 -7.65
CA GLU A 212 -4.79 -2.26 -8.20
C GLU A 212 -3.81 -1.51 -9.13
N LEU A 213 -2.51 -1.48 -8.80
CA LEU A 213 -1.49 -0.91 -9.67
C LEU A 213 -1.37 -1.69 -10.99
N MET A 214 -1.38 -3.03 -10.96
CA MET A 214 -1.37 -3.86 -12.17
C MET A 214 -2.61 -3.61 -13.05
N CYS A 215 -3.77 -3.37 -12.44
CA CYS A 215 -5.00 -3.00 -13.16
C CYS A 215 -4.93 -1.65 -13.90
N THR A 216 -3.89 -0.83 -13.69
CA THR A 216 -3.66 0.37 -14.52
C THR A 216 -3.20 0.04 -15.94
N LEU A 217 -2.74 -1.19 -16.16
CA LEU A 217 -2.41 -1.73 -17.47
C LEU A 217 -3.65 -2.40 -18.09
N PRO A 218 -3.90 -2.24 -19.41
CA PRO A 218 -5.01 -2.90 -20.08
C PRO A 218 -5.00 -4.41 -19.89
N ASP A 219 -3.84 -5.06 -20.00
CA ASP A 219 -3.69 -6.50 -19.87
C ASP A 219 -3.97 -6.97 -18.44
N GLY A 220 -3.50 -6.23 -17.42
CA GLY A 220 -3.79 -6.54 -16.03
C GLY A 220 -5.28 -6.39 -15.70
N ALA A 221 -5.94 -5.37 -16.24
CA ALA A 221 -7.38 -5.19 -16.09
C ALA A 221 -8.20 -6.29 -16.81
N HIS A 222 -7.73 -6.73 -17.98
CA HIS A 222 -8.32 -7.85 -18.70
C HIS A 222 -8.16 -9.16 -17.92
N GLU A 223 -6.96 -9.44 -17.38
CA GLU A 223 -6.70 -10.64 -16.60
C GLU A 223 -7.56 -10.69 -15.33
N VAL A 224 -7.69 -9.59 -14.58
CA VAL A 224 -8.58 -9.52 -13.42
C VAL A 224 -10.04 -9.80 -13.81
N ARG A 225 -10.51 -9.28 -14.96
CA ARG A 225 -11.88 -9.55 -15.45
C ARG A 225 -12.10 -11.00 -15.85
N ALA A 226 -11.10 -11.64 -16.43
CA ALA A 226 -11.16 -13.03 -16.85
C ALA A 226 -11.02 -14.01 -15.66
N HIS A 227 -10.51 -13.56 -14.52
CA HIS A 227 -10.21 -14.42 -13.39
C HIS A 227 -11.47 -14.77 -12.59
N ALA A 228 -11.91 -16.03 -12.66
CA ALA A 228 -13.16 -16.51 -12.04
C ALA A 228 -13.30 -16.15 -10.54
N LEU A 229 -12.21 -16.19 -9.77
CA LEU A 229 -12.24 -15.89 -8.33
C LEU A 229 -12.17 -14.39 -7.98
N ALA A 230 -11.96 -13.48 -8.95
CA ALA A 230 -11.69 -12.08 -8.64
C ALA A 230 -12.81 -11.44 -7.81
N VAL A 231 -14.05 -11.55 -8.27
CA VAL A 231 -15.21 -10.97 -7.58
C VAL A 231 -15.44 -11.56 -6.18
N PRO A 232 -15.58 -12.89 -6.00
CA PRO A 232 -15.81 -13.45 -4.67
C PRO A 232 -14.67 -13.14 -3.69
N VAL A 233 -13.41 -13.20 -4.13
CA VAL A 233 -12.26 -12.85 -3.28
C VAL A 233 -12.32 -11.38 -2.87
N MET A 234 -12.54 -10.44 -3.79
CA MET A 234 -12.61 -9.01 -3.44
C MET A 234 -13.77 -8.71 -2.49
N VAL A 235 -14.93 -9.35 -2.67
CA VAL A 235 -16.07 -9.24 -1.75
C VAL A 235 -15.72 -9.74 -0.35
N THR A 236 -15.10 -10.91 -0.23
CA THR A 236 -14.63 -11.43 1.06
C THR A 236 -13.59 -10.50 1.69
N MET A 237 -12.65 -9.97 0.90
CA MET A 237 -11.62 -9.03 1.40
C MET A 237 -12.24 -7.74 1.94
N MET A 238 -13.30 -7.20 1.31
CA MET A 238 -14.01 -6.03 1.84
C MET A 238 -14.63 -6.28 3.21
N GLY A 239 -15.11 -7.51 3.47
CA GLY A 239 -15.71 -7.90 4.73
C GLY A 239 -14.70 -8.12 5.87
N LYS A 240 -13.50 -8.66 5.56
CA LYS A 240 -12.52 -9.07 6.59
C LYS A 240 -11.38 -8.09 6.84
N THR A 241 -11.16 -7.09 5.99
CA THR A 241 -9.95 -6.25 6.06
C THR A 241 -10.19 -4.83 6.60
N ALA A 242 -9.11 -4.13 6.93
CA ALA A 242 -9.14 -2.74 7.40
C ALA A 242 -9.42 -1.74 6.26
N ALA A 243 -9.74 -0.50 6.64
CA ALA A 243 -10.20 0.57 5.75
C ALA A 243 -9.37 0.78 4.46
N ARG A 244 -8.05 0.58 4.51
CA ARG A 244 -7.15 0.71 3.36
C ARG A 244 -7.23 -0.48 2.40
N ALA A 245 -7.19 -1.70 2.91
CA ALA A 245 -7.35 -2.88 2.08
C ALA A 245 -8.73 -2.92 1.40
N LYS A 246 -9.80 -2.50 2.10
CA LYS A 246 -11.13 -2.29 1.50
C LYS A 246 -11.10 -1.32 0.32
N GLU A 247 -10.36 -0.21 0.44
CA GLU A 247 -10.21 0.79 -0.63
C GLU A 247 -9.67 0.17 -1.93
N TYR A 248 -8.67 -0.71 -1.80
CA TYR A 248 -8.07 -1.41 -2.94
C TYR A 248 -9.01 -2.47 -3.50
N ALA A 249 -9.68 -3.25 -2.65
CA ALA A 249 -10.66 -4.25 -3.08
C ALA A 249 -11.83 -3.61 -3.86
N ILE A 250 -12.36 -2.48 -3.38
CA ILE A 250 -13.39 -1.69 -4.11
C ILE A 250 -12.85 -1.19 -5.45
N GLY A 251 -11.58 -0.76 -5.49
CA GLY A 251 -10.92 -0.33 -6.72
C GLY A 251 -10.81 -1.43 -7.77
N VAL A 252 -10.43 -2.64 -7.35
CA VAL A 252 -10.37 -3.82 -8.23
C VAL A 252 -11.77 -4.19 -8.73
N LEU A 253 -12.81 -4.17 -7.89
CA LEU A 253 -14.20 -4.39 -8.36
C LEU A 253 -14.64 -3.33 -9.37
N ALA A 254 -14.22 -2.07 -9.21
CA ALA A 254 -14.49 -1.03 -10.19
C ALA A 254 -13.83 -1.28 -11.55
N VAL A 255 -12.68 -1.96 -11.58
CA VAL A 255 -12.03 -2.39 -12.83
C VAL A 255 -12.81 -3.53 -13.48
N VAL A 256 -13.34 -4.46 -12.68
CA VAL A 256 -14.15 -5.59 -13.17
C VAL A 256 -15.43 -5.10 -13.84
N TYR A 257 -16.20 -4.25 -13.15
CA TYR A 257 -17.51 -3.77 -13.61
C TYR A 257 -17.45 -2.50 -14.46
N GLY A 258 -16.28 -1.87 -14.60
CA GLY A 258 -16.07 -0.71 -15.47
C GLY A 258 -15.75 -1.06 -16.93
N GLY A 259 -15.58 -2.35 -17.26
CA GLY A 259 -15.30 -2.82 -18.62
C GLY A 259 -16.54 -2.90 -19.50
N SER A 260 -16.35 -2.85 -20.83
CA SER A 260 -17.43 -2.88 -21.83
C SER A 260 -17.99 -4.27 -22.14
N THR A 261 -17.50 -5.33 -21.48
CA THR A 261 -17.89 -6.73 -21.75
C THR A 261 -18.75 -7.26 -20.62
N SER A 262 -20.07 -7.25 -20.81
CA SER A 262 -21.07 -7.82 -19.90
C SER A 262 -20.89 -9.33 -19.69
N ASP A 263 -20.37 -10.04 -20.69
CA ASP A 263 -20.45 -11.51 -20.78
C ASP A 263 -19.51 -12.28 -19.85
N HIS A 264 -18.67 -11.58 -19.08
CA HIS A 264 -17.65 -12.19 -18.22
C HIS A 264 -17.78 -11.81 -16.73
N GLN A 265 -18.92 -11.25 -16.32
CA GLN A 265 -19.14 -10.92 -14.91
C GLN A 265 -19.48 -12.19 -14.12
N THR A 266 -18.59 -12.59 -13.20
CA THR A 266 -18.77 -13.80 -12.38
C THR A 266 -19.87 -13.66 -11.32
N ALA A 267 -20.41 -12.45 -11.09
CA ALA A 267 -21.51 -12.22 -10.17
C ALA A 267 -22.45 -11.11 -10.66
N PRO A 268 -23.76 -11.19 -10.35
CA PRO A 268 -24.72 -10.15 -10.69
C PRO A 268 -24.34 -8.76 -10.12
N PRO A 269 -24.52 -7.67 -10.88
CA PRO A 269 -24.23 -6.31 -10.40
C PRO A 269 -24.94 -5.95 -9.08
N GLU A 270 -26.16 -6.44 -8.86
CA GLU A 270 -26.96 -6.16 -7.66
C GLU A 270 -26.37 -6.82 -6.42
N GLU A 271 -25.81 -8.03 -6.55
CA GLU A 271 -25.15 -8.73 -5.47
C GLU A 271 -23.89 -8.00 -5.02
N VAL A 272 -23.07 -7.57 -5.99
CA VAL A 272 -21.87 -6.78 -5.71
C VAL A 272 -22.23 -5.41 -5.12
N ALA A 273 -23.32 -4.79 -5.58
CA ALA A 273 -23.77 -3.50 -5.04
C ALA A 273 -24.11 -3.61 -3.55
N ARG A 274 -24.87 -4.64 -3.15
CA ARG A 274 -25.18 -4.90 -1.73
C ARG A 274 -23.93 -5.14 -0.90
N ALA A 275 -22.95 -5.89 -1.41
CA ALA A 275 -21.69 -6.13 -0.73
C ALA A 275 -20.88 -4.83 -0.53
N VAL A 276 -20.83 -3.97 -1.55
CA VAL A 276 -20.17 -2.67 -1.48
C VAL A 276 -20.88 -1.74 -0.50
N GLU A 277 -22.21 -1.65 -0.52
CA GLU A 277 -22.99 -0.86 0.44
C GLU A 277 -22.72 -1.30 1.88
N LEU A 278 -22.73 -2.61 2.15
CA LEU A 278 -22.42 -3.16 3.47
C LEU A 278 -20.99 -2.80 3.89
N ALA A 279 -20.01 -2.91 2.99
CA ALA A 279 -18.62 -2.55 3.28
C ALA A 279 -18.48 -1.06 3.64
N LEU A 280 -19.23 -0.19 2.97
CA LEU A 280 -19.20 1.26 3.18
C LEU A 280 -19.87 1.74 4.48
N GLN A 281 -20.75 0.93 5.08
CA GLN A 281 -21.34 1.21 6.39
C GLN A 281 -20.32 1.04 7.53
N GLY A 282 -19.27 0.25 7.33
CA GLY A 282 -18.19 0.06 8.29
C GLY A 282 -17.06 1.07 8.15
N GLU A 283 -15.96 0.82 8.85
CA GLU A 283 -14.75 1.64 8.72
C GLU A 283 -14.20 1.61 7.30
N CYS A 284 -14.14 2.79 6.68
CA CYS A 284 -13.68 3.03 5.33
C CYS A 284 -12.86 4.32 5.26
N SER A 285 -11.87 4.36 4.35
CA SER A 285 -11.18 5.62 4.04
C SER A 285 -12.11 6.57 3.27
N ALA A 286 -11.81 7.87 3.26
CA ALA A 286 -12.56 8.82 2.43
C ALA A 286 -12.48 8.47 0.94
N ARG A 287 -11.37 7.89 0.50
CA ARG A 287 -11.17 7.45 -0.89
C ARG A 287 -11.96 6.18 -1.19
N ALA A 288 -12.03 5.23 -0.25
CA ALA A 288 -12.87 4.04 -0.37
C ALA A 288 -14.34 4.42 -0.57
N ARG A 289 -14.86 5.38 0.23
CA ARG A 289 -16.23 5.90 0.06
C ARG A 289 -16.47 6.52 -1.31
N ARG A 290 -15.51 7.30 -1.84
CA ARG A 290 -15.63 7.89 -3.19
C ARG A 290 -15.64 6.83 -4.29
N LYS A 291 -14.69 5.90 -4.25
CA LYS A 291 -14.62 4.78 -5.21
C LYS A 291 -15.89 3.93 -5.15
N GLY A 292 -16.34 3.58 -3.94
CA GLY A 292 -17.56 2.79 -3.72
C GLY A 292 -18.80 3.49 -4.23
N ALA A 293 -18.98 4.79 -3.96
CA ALA A 293 -20.11 5.55 -4.49
C ALA A 293 -20.10 5.63 -6.02
N GLN A 294 -18.93 5.70 -6.66
CA GLN A 294 -18.83 5.64 -8.12
C GLN A 294 -19.19 4.24 -8.64
N LEU A 295 -18.65 3.19 -8.00
CA LEU A 295 -18.94 1.81 -8.36
C LEU A 295 -20.44 1.49 -8.25
N LEU A 296 -21.11 1.92 -7.18
CA LEU A 296 -22.55 1.71 -7.01
C LEU A 296 -23.39 2.34 -8.13
N LYS A 297 -22.98 3.50 -8.66
CA LYS A 297 -23.64 4.10 -9.83
C LYS A 297 -23.47 3.23 -11.07
N THR A 298 -22.25 2.74 -11.32
CA THR A 298 -21.97 1.83 -12.44
C THR A 298 -22.79 0.56 -12.33
N LEU A 299 -22.82 -0.08 -11.15
CA LEU A 299 -23.57 -1.32 -10.92
C LEU A 299 -25.07 -1.14 -11.14
N LYS A 300 -25.64 0.00 -10.69
CA LYS A 300 -27.04 0.33 -10.94
C LYS A 300 -27.35 0.45 -12.44
N HIS A 301 -26.48 1.10 -13.21
CA HIS A 301 -26.66 1.19 -14.65
C HIS A 301 -26.56 -0.17 -15.34
N LEU A 302 -25.71 -1.07 -14.86
CA LEU A 302 -25.60 -2.43 -15.39
C LEU A 302 -26.84 -3.27 -15.09
N SER A 303 -27.40 -3.17 -13.88
CA SER A 303 -28.65 -3.87 -13.51
C SER A 303 -29.86 -3.41 -14.31
N GLU A 304 -29.90 -2.14 -14.71
CA GLU A 304 -30.99 -1.58 -15.51
C GLU A 304 -30.85 -1.87 -17.01
N ALA A 305 -29.65 -2.24 -17.46
CA ALA A 305 -29.32 -2.44 -18.87
C ALA A 305 -29.57 -3.88 -19.37
N GLU A 306 -29.92 -4.83 -18.50
CA GLU A 306 -30.31 -6.19 -18.88
C GLU A 306 -31.79 -6.22 -19.31
N PRO A 307 -32.12 -6.26 -20.62
CA PRO A 307 -33.50 -6.29 -21.07
C PRO A 307 -34.02 -7.72 -20.95
N LEU A 308 -35.19 -7.87 -20.32
CA LEU A 308 -35.96 -9.13 -20.30
C LEU A 308 -36.01 -9.74 -21.71
N PRO A 309 -35.73 -11.05 -21.88
CA PRO A 309 -36.02 -11.70 -23.15
C PRO A 309 -37.53 -11.57 -23.41
N LEU A 310 -37.86 -10.94 -24.54
CA LEU A 310 -39.20 -10.98 -25.10
C LEU A 310 -39.51 -12.43 -25.45
N ASP A 311 -40.25 -13.10 -24.56
CA ASP A 311 -41.05 -14.26 -24.93
C ASP A 311 -41.95 -13.85 -26.10
N ASN A 312 -41.57 -14.25 -27.32
CA ASN A 312 -42.41 -14.17 -28.51
C ASN A 312 -42.58 -15.58 -29.06
N ASN A 313 -43.65 -16.21 -28.57
CA ASN A 313 -44.64 -17.04 -29.27
C ASN A 313 -44.15 -18.06 -30.31
#